data_AF-A0A960FA36-F1
#
_entry.id   AF-A0A960FA36-F1
#
_cell.length_a   1.000
_cell.length_b   1.000
_cell.length_c   1.000
_cell.angle_alpha   90.00
_cell.angle_beta   90.00
_cell.angle_gamma   90.00
#
_symmetry.space_group_name_H-M   'P 1'
#
loop_
_entity.id
_entity.type
_entity.pdbx_description
1 polymer ?
#
loop_
_entity_poly.entity_id
_entity_poly.type
_entity_poly.pdbx_seq_one_letter_code
_entity_poly.pdbx_strand_id
1 'polypeptide(L)'
;MTVARLSTARSGRGRGSTSTANFGSGRREGHDASAFYDRFVAPEISTDTTVNPPAEVDVIYQHDAREMTKVVSNSVALVVTSPPY
;
A
#
# COMPACT_ATOMS: atom_id res chain seq x y z
N MET A 1 50.42 -27.53 -13.02
CA MET A 1 49.02 -27.96 -12.78
C MET A 1 48.14 -26.72 -12.82
N THR A 2 47.06 -26.82 -13.60
CA THR A 2 46.31 -25.74 -14.24
C THR A 2 45.38 -24.99 -13.29
N VAL A 3 45.38 -23.67 -13.40
CA VAL A 3 44.47 -22.74 -12.74
C VAL A 3 43.09 -22.84 -13.41
N ALA A 4 42.06 -23.22 -12.64
CA ALA A 4 40.68 -23.25 -13.12
C ALA A 4 40.13 -21.81 -13.22
N ARG A 5 39.71 -21.40 -14.42
CA ARG A 5 38.99 -20.15 -14.66
C ARG A 5 37.53 -20.34 -14.22
N LEU A 6 37.04 -19.51 -13.30
CA LEU A 6 35.60 -19.40 -13.03
C LEU A 6 34.90 -18.85 -14.28
N SER A 7 33.84 -19.54 -14.70
CA SER A 7 32.96 -19.11 -15.78
C SER A 7 32.10 -17.93 -15.33
N THR A 8 32.14 -16.85 -16.11
CA THR A 8 31.24 -15.69 -15.97
C THR A 8 29.79 -16.14 -16.13
N ALA A 9 28.97 -15.91 -15.10
CA ALA A 9 27.54 -16.10 -15.15
C ALA A 9 26.95 -15.21 -16.26
N ARG A 10 26.20 -15.85 -17.17
CA ARG A 10 25.56 -15.21 -18.32
C ARG A 10 24.47 -14.28 -17.79
N SER A 11 24.70 -12.96 -17.88
CA SER A 11 23.68 -11.94 -17.71
C SER A 11 22.54 -12.22 -18.70
N GLY A 12 21.47 -12.82 -18.20
CA GLY A 12 20.19 -12.81 -18.88
C GLY A 12 19.71 -11.37 -18.87
N ARG A 13 19.88 -10.66 -20.00
CA ARG A 13 19.17 -9.40 -20.23
C ARG A 13 17.68 -9.72 -20.26
N GLY A 14 17.04 -9.61 -19.09
CA GLY A 14 15.59 -9.57 -19.00
C GLY A 14 15.11 -8.46 -19.93
N ARG A 15 14.16 -8.78 -20.81
CA ARG A 15 13.47 -7.78 -21.62
C ARG A 15 12.99 -6.68 -20.67
N GLY A 16 13.37 -5.43 -20.95
CA GLY A 16 12.97 -4.29 -20.12
C GLY A 16 11.46 -4.29 -19.93
N SER A 17 11.02 -4.21 -18.67
CA SER A 17 9.60 -4.09 -18.34
C SER A 17 9.05 -2.85 -19.01
N THR A 18 7.98 -3.00 -19.78
CA THR A 18 7.24 -1.86 -20.30
C THR A 18 6.64 -1.09 -19.12
N SER A 19 6.74 0.25 -19.15
CA SER A 19 6.17 1.11 -18.12
C SER A 19 4.65 0.95 -18.12
N THR A 20 4.10 0.64 -16.95
CA THR A 20 2.65 0.56 -16.69
C THR A 20 1.99 1.88 -17.08
N ALA A 21 0.92 1.82 -17.87
CA ALA A 21 0.07 2.99 -18.12
C ALA A 21 -0.67 3.38 -16.84
N ASN A 22 -0.94 4.68 -16.65
CA ASN A 22 -1.46 5.26 -15.41
C ASN A 22 -2.85 4.73 -14.97
N PHE A 23 -3.59 3.98 -15.80
CA PHE A 23 -4.82 3.28 -15.41
C PHE A 23 -5.24 2.23 -16.46
N GLY A 24 -5.80 1.09 -16.04
CA GLY A 24 -6.58 0.18 -16.89
C GLY A 24 -5.83 -0.59 -18.00
N SER A 25 -4.75 -1.32 -17.69
CA SER A 25 -4.13 -2.24 -18.66
C SER A 25 -5.05 -3.45 -18.92
N GLY A 26 -5.69 -3.49 -20.08
CA GLY A 26 -6.65 -4.54 -20.48
C GLY A 26 -6.10 -5.96 -20.67
N ARG A 27 -4.84 -6.23 -20.31
CA ARG A 27 -4.21 -7.56 -20.36
C ARG A 27 -3.66 -7.92 -18.99
N ARG A 28 -3.79 -9.19 -18.59
CA ARG A 28 -3.26 -9.75 -17.33
C ARG A 28 -1.73 -9.93 -17.43
N GLU A 29 -1.02 -8.82 -17.61
CA GLU A 29 0.43 -8.78 -17.57
C GLU A 29 0.85 -8.30 -16.18
N GLY A 30 1.79 -9.02 -15.55
CA GLY A 30 2.38 -8.56 -14.29
C GLY A 30 3.27 -7.35 -14.57
N HIS A 31 2.88 -6.20 -14.06
CA HIS A 31 3.68 -4.97 -14.15
C HIS A 31 4.44 -4.73 -12.85
N ASP A 32 5.63 -4.15 -12.97
CA ASP A 32 6.37 -3.64 -11.82
C ASP A 32 5.64 -2.40 -11.28
N ALA A 33 5.11 -2.52 -10.06
CA ALA A 33 4.38 -1.46 -9.38
C ALA A 33 5.26 -0.67 -8.39
N SER A 34 6.57 -0.92 -8.33
CA SER A 34 7.46 -0.32 -7.33
C SER A 34 7.36 1.21 -7.33
N ALA A 35 7.45 1.86 -8.49
CA ALA A 35 7.30 3.33 -8.60
C ALA A 35 5.92 3.88 -8.19
N PHE A 36 4.87 3.06 -8.16
CA PHE A 36 3.58 3.43 -7.58
C PHE A 36 3.63 3.39 -6.06
N TYR A 37 4.17 2.31 -5.49
CA TYR A 37 4.24 2.14 -4.04
C TYR A 37 5.31 3.02 -3.36
N ASP A 38 6.42 3.30 -4.03
CA ASP A 38 7.52 4.15 -3.52
C ASP A 38 7.10 5.60 -3.26
N ARG A 39 5.95 6.03 -3.79
CA ARG A 39 5.38 7.36 -3.54
C ARG A 39 4.75 7.49 -2.15
N PHE A 40 4.47 6.38 -1.47
CA PHE A 40 3.88 6.39 -0.14
C PHE A 40 4.98 6.36 0.93
N VAL A 41 5.00 7.37 1.80
CA VAL A 41 5.84 7.36 2.99
C VAL A 41 5.24 6.38 3.99
N ALA A 42 6.04 5.44 4.46
CA ALA A 42 5.61 4.50 5.49
C ALA A 42 5.25 5.28 6.78
N PRO A 43 4.09 5.02 7.39
CA PRO A 43 3.70 5.70 8.62
C PRO A 43 4.59 5.25 9.78
N GLU A 44 4.80 6.13 10.76
CA GLU A 44 5.34 5.73 12.05
C GLU A 44 4.29 4.90 12.80
N ILE A 45 4.67 3.68 13.20
CA ILE A 45 3.79 2.77 13.94
C ILE A 45 4.03 2.98 15.44
N SER A 46 2.99 3.38 16.15
CA SER A 46 3.01 3.49 17.61
C SER A 46 2.93 2.11 18.28
N THR A 47 3.58 1.96 19.43
CA THR A 47 3.43 0.79 20.32
C THR A 47 2.31 0.97 21.34
N ASP A 48 1.60 2.12 21.32
CA ASP A 48 0.45 2.36 22.18
C ASP A 48 -0.68 1.37 21.86
N THR A 49 -1.10 0.61 22.87
CA THR A 49 -2.18 -0.38 22.77
C THR A 49 -3.47 0.09 23.43
N THR A 50 -3.52 1.34 23.89
CA THR A 50 -4.73 1.92 24.46
C THR A 50 -5.81 1.97 23.38
N VAL A 51 -7.05 1.65 23.75
CA VAL A 51 -8.21 1.88 22.88
C VAL A 51 -9.22 2.67 23.69
N ASN A 52 -9.54 3.87 23.21
CA ASN A 52 -10.50 4.75 23.85
C ASN A 52 -11.93 4.25 23.63
N PRO A 53 -12.84 4.44 24.59
CA PRO A 53 -14.25 4.17 24.36
C PRO A 53 -14.82 5.14 23.31
N PRO A 54 -15.81 4.70 22.49
CA PRO A 54 -16.50 5.59 21.58
C PRO A 54 -17.37 6.59 22.34
N ALA A 55 -17.59 7.77 21.76
CA ALA A 55 -18.50 8.77 22.32
C ALA A 55 -19.96 8.33 22.24
N GLU A 56 -20.36 7.80 21.08
CA GLU A 56 -21.71 7.29 20.79
C GLU A 56 -21.59 5.97 20.03
N VAL A 57 -22.59 5.10 20.19
CA VAL A 57 -22.73 3.83 19.46
C VAL A 57 -24.06 3.81 18.73
N ASP A 58 -24.15 3.06 17.62
CA ASP A 58 -25.35 2.92 16.80
C ASP A 58 -25.89 4.25 16.22
N VAL A 59 -24.99 5.15 15.83
CA VAL A 59 -25.32 6.44 15.22
C VAL A 59 -24.85 6.52 13.76
N ILE A 60 -25.66 7.13 12.91
CA ILE A 60 -25.32 7.45 11.52
C ILE A 60 -25.05 8.95 11.41
N TYR A 61 -23.83 9.30 11.00
CA TYR A 61 -23.46 10.68 10.70
C TYR A 61 -23.49 10.93 9.19
N GLN A 62 -24.33 11.85 8.73
CA GLN A 62 -24.25 12.39 7.37
C GLN A 62 -23.15 13.45 7.31
N HIS A 63 -21.92 13.03 7.04
CA HIS A 63 -20.75 13.92 7.06
C HIS A 63 -19.76 13.59 5.94
N ASP A 64 -18.85 14.54 5.71
CA ASP A 64 -17.68 14.31 4.87
C ASP A 64 -16.65 13.45 5.62
N ALA A 65 -16.22 12.35 5.01
CA ALA A 65 -15.24 11.44 5.60
C ALA A 65 -13.83 12.07 5.77
N ARG A 66 -13.57 13.23 5.15
CA ARG A 66 -12.36 14.02 5.39
C ARG A 66 -12.40 14.72 6.76
N GLU A 67 -13.59 14.87 7.35
CA GLU A 67 -13.82 15.55 8.61
C GLU A 67 -14.49 14.62 9.64
N MET A 68 -13.72 13.70 10.21
CA MET A 68 -14.21 12.70 11.18
C MET A 68 -14.28 13.21 12.62
N THR A 69 -14.71 14.46 12.84
CA THR A 69 -14.72 15.09 14.18
C THR A 69 -15.67 14.43 15.18
N LYS A 70 -16.59 13.59 14.72
CA LYS A 70 -17.51 12.79 15.54
C LYS A 70 -16.90 11.49 16.07
N VAL A 71 -15.76 11.08 15.52
CA VAL A 71 -15.06 9.86 15.94
C VAL A 71 -13.95 10.23 16.90
N VAL A 72 -13.96 9.63 18.09
CA VAL A 72 -12.92 9.87 19.09
C VAL A 72 -11.60 9.31 18.57
N SER A 73 -10.50 10.03 18.83
CA SER A 73 -9.17 9.53 18.46
C SER A 73 -8.89 8.20 19.16
N ASN A 74 -8.29 7.26 18.43
CA ASN A 74 -7.90 5.95 18.96
C ASN A 74 -9.09 5.15 19.54
N SER A 75 -10.29 5.26 18.96
CA SER A 75 -11.49 4.55 19.43
C SER A 75 -12.09 3.57 18.41
N VAL A 76 -11.34 3.22 17.36
CA VAL A 76 -11.83 2.38 16.26
C VAL A 76 -11.01 1.11 16.15
N ALA A 77 -11.67 -0.04 16.23
CA ALA A 77 -11.04 -1.35 16.11
C ALA A 77 -11.09 -1.93 14.69
N LEU A 78 -12.09 -1.56 13.88
CA LEU A 78 -12.28 -2.03 12.51
C LEU A 78 -12.88 -0.91 11.65
N VAL A 79 -12.37 -0.77 10.43
CA VAL A 79 -12.91 0.15 9.42
C VAL A 79 -13.28 -0.66 8.18
N VAL A 80 -14.47 -0.40 7.65
CA VAL A 80 -14.90 -0.85 6.32
C VAL A 80 -15.10 0.39 5.46
N THR A 81 -14.44 0.46 4.31
CA THR A 81 -14.50 1.63 3.44
C THR A 81 -14.55 1.22 1.96
N SER A 82 -15.34 1.93 1.18
CA SER A 82 -15.45 1.82 -0.27
C SER A 82 -15.36 3.22 -0.88
N PRO A 83 -14.19 3.88 -0.80
CA PRO A 83 -14.03 5.23 -1.34
C PRO A 83 -14.24 5.21 -2.87
N PRO A 84 -14.66 6.33 -3.48
CA PRO A 84 -14.77 6.42 -4.93
C PRO A 84 -13.42 6.17 -5.61
N TYR A 85 -13.47 5.53 -6.79
CA TYR A 85 -12.30 5.30 -7.65
C TYR A 85 -11.83 6.58 -8.35
#